data_AF-A0A250F2F0-F1
#
_entry.id   AF-A0A250F2F0-F1
#
_cell.length_a   1.000
_cell.length_b   1.000
_cell.length_c   1.000
_cell.angle_alpha   90.00
_cell.angle_beta   90.00
_cell.angle_gamma   90.00
#
_symmetry.space_group_name_H-M   'P 1'
#
loop_
_entity.id
_entity.type
_entity.pdbx_description
1 polymer ?
#
loop_
_entity_poly.entity_id
_entity_poly.type
_entity_poly.pdbx_seq_one_letter_code
_entity_poly.pdbx_strand_id
1 'polypeptide(L)'
;MKNTDKKNVFTLAWQFERQTGLSFSECLKKAWANIKLKAKMSTQIVRFYFQKVDGSTREAWGTLRPDLLPQTEYSQRKSNNTVQVYFDTECHEYRCFKKFNLVSIA
;
A
#
# COMPACT_ATOMS: atom_id res chain seq x y z
N MET A 1 -6.96 -4.28 -17.73
CA MET A 1 -5.80 -3.64 -17.06
C MET A 1 -5.46 -2.39 -17.85
N LYS A 2 -5.44 -1.20 -17.23
CA LYS A 2 -5.25 0.05 -17.97
C LYS A 2 -3.74 0.25 -18.20
N ASN A 3 -3.32 0.89 -19.30
CA ASN A 3 -1.90 1.15 -19.57
C ASN A 3 -1.21 1.94 -18.43
N THR A 4 -1.98 2.74 -17.69
CA THR A 4 -1.56 3.46 -16.48
C THR A 4 -1.01 2.54 -15.39
N ASP A 5 -1.53 1.32 -15.26
CA ASP A 5 -1.11 0.37 -14.22
C ASP A 5 0.34 -0.08 -14.45
N LYS A 6 0.73 -0.35 -15.70
CA LYS A 6 2.10 -0.74 -16.04
C LYS A 6 3.09 0.37 -15.69
N LYS A 7 2.81 1.62 -16.12
CA LYS A 7 3.66 2.78 -15.80
C LYS A 7 3.87 2.92 -14.29
N ASN A 8 2.79 2.83 -13.52
CA ASN A 8 2.84 2.95 -12.06
C ASN A 8 3.67 1.85 -11.40
N VAL A 9 3.55 0.61 -11.88
CA VAL A 9 4.36 -0.52 -11.39
C VAL A 9 5.85 -0.27 -11.63
N PHE A 10 6.24 0.10 -12.85
CA PHE A 10 7.66 0.33 -13.16
C PHE A 10 8.22 1.50 -12.36
N THR A 11 7.47 2.60 -12.21
CA THR A 11 7.89 3.73 -11.36
C THR A 11 8.06 3.31 -9.90
N LEU A 12 7.14 2.50 -9.36
CA LEU A 12 7.21 2.03 -7.98
C LEU A 12 8.36 1.03 -7.76
N ALA A 13 8.58 0.13 -8.71
CA ALA A 13 9.70 -0.82 -8.67
C ALA A 13 11.05 -0.09 -8.69
N TRP A 14 11.20 0.91 -9.55
CA TRP A 14 12.41 1.75 -9.59
C TRP A 14 12.64 2.52 -8.28
N GLN A 15 11.57 2.99 -7.62
CA GLN A 15 11.68 3.59 -6.29
C GLN A 15 12.16 2.59 -5.24
N PHE A 16 11.66 1.34 -5.28
CA PHE A 16 12.08 0.30 -4.35
C PHE A 16 13.53 -0.09 -4.53
N GLU A 17 13.99 -0.25 -5.77
CA GLU A 17 15.38 -0.56 -6.09
C GLU A 17 16.32 0.49 -5.48
N ARG A 18 16.02 1.78 -5.68
CA ARG A 18 16.81 2.88 -5.13
C ARG A 18 16.81 2.97 -3.60
N GLN A 19 15.74 2.50 -2.95
CA GLN A 19 15.61 2.57 -1.49
C GLN A 19 16.23 1.37 -0.78
N THR A 20 16.32 0.22 -1.45
CA THR A 20 16.58 -1.07 -0.80
C THR A 20 17.76 -1.82 -1.36
N GLY A 21 18.19 -1.51 -2.59
CA GLY A 21 19.27 -2.23 -3.28
C GLY A 21 18.89 -3.64 -3.73
N LEU A 22 17.62 -4.05 -3.62
CA LEU A 22 17.15 -5.34 -4.13
C LEU A 22 17.15 -5.37 -5.66
N SER A 23 17.14 -6.59 -6.22
CA SER A 23 17.03 -6.76 -7.67
C SER A 23 15.75 -6.13 -8.22
N PHE A 24 15.82 -5.59 -9.44
CA PHE A 24 14.65 -4.99 -10.08
C PHE A 24 13.48 -5.97 -10.23
N SER A 25 13.76 -7.26 -10.45
CA SER A 25 12.75 -8.32 -10.53
C SER A 25 11.97 -8.50 -9.22
N GLU A 26 12.65 -8.48 -8.07
CA GLU A 26 11.99 -8.52 -6.76
C GLU A 26 11.19 -7.25 -6.49
N CYS A 27 11.74 -6.10 -6.86
CA CYS A 27 11.05 -4.82 -6.76
C CYS A 27 9.77 -4.80 -7.61
N LEU A 28 9.78 -5.37 -8.81
CA LEU A 28 8.60 -5.53 -9.65
C LEU A 28 7.53 -6.41 -9.00
N LYS A 29 7.91 -7.55 -8.39
CA LYS A 29 6.97 -8.41 -7.67
C LYS A 29 6.28 -7.66 -6.52
N LYS A 30 7.06 -6.92 -5.72
CA LYS A 30 6.54 -6.08 -4.63
C LYS A 30 5.67 -4.94 -5.14
N ALA A 31 6.05 -4.31 -6.25
CA ALA A 31 5.27 -3.22 -6.85
C ALA A 31 3.91 -3.72 -7.34
N TRP A 32 3.87 -4.87 -8.02
CA TRP A 32 2.63 -5.52 -8.44
C TRP A 32 1.73 -5.88 -7.25
N ALA A 33 2.30 -6.41 -6.17
CA ALA A 33 1.54 -6.71 -4.96
C ALA A 33 0.86 -5.44 -4.39
N ASN A 34 1.57 -4.31 -4.35
CA ASN A 34 0.99 -3.03 -3.90
C ASN A 34 -0.16 -2.55 -4.78
N ILE A 35 -0.02 -2.63 -6.11
CA ILE A 35 -1.08 -2.23 -7.04
C ILE A 35 -2.31 -3.13 -6.87
N LYS A 36 -2.12 -4.45 -6.72
CA LYS A 36 -3.21 -5.40 -6.46
C LYS A 36 -3.90 -5.12 -5.12
N LEU A 37 -3.13 -4.85 -4.07
CA LEU A 37 -3.69 -4.51 -2.75
C LEU A 37 -4.55 -3.25 -2.84
N LYS A 38 -4.04 -2.18 -3.45
CA LYS A 38 -4.78 -0.93 -3.62
C LYS A 38 -6.08 -1.13 -4.41
N ALA A 39 -6.03 -1.91 -5.48
CA ALA A 39 -7.21 -2.24 -6.27
C ALA A 39 -8.25 -3.01 -5.44
N LYS A 40 -7.84 -4.04 -4.69
CA LYS A 40 -8.75 -4.77 -3.80
C LYS A 40 -9.33 -3.86 -2.70
N MET A 41 -8.51 -3.02 -2.07
CA MET A 41 -8.98 -2.14 -0.98
C MET A 41 -10.00 -1.10 -1.46
N SER A 42 -9.97 -0.70 -2.73
CA SER A 42 -10.96 0.25 -3.27
C SER A 42 -12.39 -0.32 -3.35
N THR A 43 -12.54 -1.65 -3.35
CA THR A 43 -13.84 -2.32 -3.50
C THR A 43 -14.29 -3.05 -2.23
N GLN A 44 -13.35 -3.51 -1.42
CA GLN A 44 -13.63 -4.33 -0.23
C GLN A 44 -12.65 -4.03 0.91
N ILE A 45 -12.95 -4.59 2.09
CA ILE A 45 -12.00 -4.66 3.20
C ILE A 45 -11.05 -5.81 2.88
N VAL A 46 -9.75 -5.56 2.98
CA VAL A 46 -8.71 -6.54 2.64
C VAL A 46 -7.86 -6.79 3.86
N ARG A 47 -7.64 -8.07 4.14
CA ARG A 47 -6.68 -8.53 5.13
C ARG A 47 -5.31 -8.66 4.48
N PHE A 48 -4.30 -8.03 5.06
CA PHE A 48 -2.94 -8.07 4.53
C PHE A 48 -1.91 -7.95 5.64
N TYR A 49 -0.67 -8.31 5.30
CA TYR A 49 0.45 -8.34 6.22
C TYR A 49 1.57 -7.44 5.73
N PHE A 50 2.17 -6.68 6.64
CA PHE A 50 3.35 -5.87 6.36
C PHE A 50 4.37 -5.93 7.50
N GLN A 51 5.64 -5.70 7.17
CA GLN A 51 6.71 -5.67 8.16
C GLN A 51 6.86 -4.27 8.76
N LYS A 52 6.90 -4.18 10.08
CA LYS A 52 7.22 -2.94 10.81
C LYS A 52 8.72 -2.68 10.79
N VAL A 53 9.11 -1.47 11.21
CA VAL A 53 10.53 -1.06 11.30
C VAL A 53 11.27 -1.89 12.35
N ASP A 54 10.57 -2.33 13.39
CA ASP A 54 11.08 -3.26 14.41
C ASP A 54 11.27 -4.70 13.91
N GLY A 55 10.97 -4.98 12.64
CA GLY A 55 11.10 -6.30 12.02
C GLY A 55 9.90 -7.23 12.21
N SER A 56 8.94 -6.89 13.09
CA SER A 56 7.76 -7.73 13.31
C SER A 56 6.72 -7.58 12.20
N THR A 57 6.00 -8.66 11.89
CA THR A 57 4.90 -8.64 10.94
C THR A 57 3.62 -8.17 11.62
N ARG A 58 2.93 -7.20 11.02
CA ARG A 58 1.61 -6.74 11.44
C ARG A 58 0.55 -7.23 10.47
N GLU A 59 -0.52 -7.80 11.02
CA GLU A 59 -1.79 -8.01 10.34
C GLU A 59 -2.60 -6.72 10.34
N ALA A 60 -3.28 -6.43 9.24
CA ALA A 60 -4.18 -5.29 9.12
C ALA A 60 -5.38 -5.61 8.24
N TRP A 61 -6.52 -5.05 8.62
CA TRP A 61 -7.77 -5.09 7.84
C TRP A 61 -8.07 -3.69 7.31
N GLY A 62 -7.61 -3.44 6.09
CA GLY A 62 -7.66 -2.10 5.50
C GLY A 62 -8.66 -1.97 4.37
N THR A 63 -9.22 -0.77 4.22
CA THR A 63 -10.06 -0.40 3.09
C THR A 63 -9.76 1.01 2.58
N LEU A 64 -10.10 1.24 1.31
CA LEU A 64 -10.12 2.54 0.63
C LEU A 64 -11.49 2.80 -0.01
N ARG A 65 -12.50 1.99 0.34
CA ARG A 65 -13.85 2.12 -0.21
C ARG A 65 -14.52 3.38 0.35
N PRO A 66 -14.93 4.36 -0.49
CA PRO A 66 -15.44 5.65 -0.03
C PRO A 66 -16.58 5.54 0.99
N ASP A 67 -17.48 4.57 0.81
CA ASP A 67 -18.65 4.36 1.68
C ASP A 67 -18.30 3.96 3.12
N LEU A 68 -17.09 3.45 3.35
CA LEU A 68 -16.59 3.04 4.67
C LEU A 68 -15.59 4.04 5.25
N LEU A 69 -15.22 5.09 4.51
CA LEU A 69 -14.25 6.07 4.98
C LEU A 69 -14.98 7.13 5.82
N PRO A 70 -14.41 7.51 6.98
CA PRO A 70 -14.95 8.64 7.74
C PRO A 70 -14.83 9.94 6.93
N GLN A 71 -15.78 10.85 7.13
CA GLN A 71 -15.69 12.19 6.51
C GLN A 71 -14.43 12.88 7.03
N THR A 72 -13.48 13.11 6.12
CA THR A 72 -12.23 13.78 6.44
C THR A 72 -12.29 15.21 5.92
N GLU A 73 -11.95 16.18 6.76
CA GLU A 73 -11.70 17.54 6.29
C GLU A 73 -10.51 17.55 5.31
N TYR A 74 -10.57 18.44 4.31
CA TYR A 74 -9.59 18.50 3.25
C TYR A 74 -8.19 18.81 3.82
N SER A 75 -7.37 17.77 4.00
CA SER A 75 -6.02 17.94 4.56
C SER A 75 -5.10 18.55 3.51
N GLN A 76 -4.52 19.71 3.81
CA GLN A 76 -3.48 20.36 2.96
C GLN A 76 -2.14 19.61 2.99
N ARG A 77 -2.04 18.45 3.66
CA ARG A 77 -0.79 17.69 3.77
C ARG A 77 -0.44 17.02 2.45
N LYS A 78 0.77 17.30 1.97
CA LYS A 78 1.34 16.67 0.77
C LYS A 78 1.39 15.15 0.94
N SER A 79 0.81 14.41 0.00
CA SER A 79 0.84 12.94 0.02
C SER A 79 2.27 12.42 -0.13
N ASN A 80 2.70 11.54 0.77
CA ASN A 80 3.99 10.87 0.64
C ASN A 80 3.84 9.63 -0.26
N ASN A 81 4.56 9.63 -1.38
CA ASN A 81 4.48 8.58 -2.40
C ASN A 81 5.06 7.22 -1.95
N THR A 82 5.88 7.19 -0.89
CA THR A 82 6.55 5.97 -0.40
C THR A 82 5.66 5.13 0.51
N VAL A 83 4.58 5.73 1.05
CA VAL A 83 3.66 5.07 1.98
C VAL A 83 2.32 4.80 1.32
N GLN A 84 1.68 3.72 1.74
CA GLN A 84 0.29 3.43 1.44
C GLN A 84 -0.53 3.75 2.69
N VAL A 85 -1.42 4.74 2.56
CA VAL A 85 -2.42 5.06 3.60
C VAL A 85 -3.63 4.16 3.37
N TYR A 86 -4.25 3.70 4.45
CA TYR A 86 -5.49 2.92 4.44
C TYR A 86 -6.29 3.26 5.69
N PHE A 87 -7.61 3.01 5.65
CA PHE A 87 -8.44 3.04 6.85
C PHE A 87 -8.46 1.64 7.46
N ASP A 88 -8.01 1.53 8.70
CA ASP A 88 -7.97 0.27 9.46
C ASP A 88 -9.34 0.06 10.12
N THR A 89 -10.04 -1.00 9.71
CA THR A 89 -11.39 -1.29 10.18
C THR A 89 -11.43 -1.94 11.56
N GLU A 90 -10.31 -2.46 12.06
CA GLU A 90 -10.24 -2.96 13.45
C GLU A 90 -9.98 -1.80 14.41
N CYS A 91 -9.03 -0.94 14.07
CA CYS A 91 -8.65 0.19 14.92
C CYS A 91 -9.50 1.44 14.70
N HIS A 92 -10.34 1.46 13.66
CA HIS A 92 -11.19 2.58 13.26
C HIS A 92 -10.42 3.90 13.03
N GLU A 93 -9.18 3.78 12.51
CA GLU A 93 -8.28 4.91 12.31
C GLU A 93 -7.53 4.82 10.98
N TYR A 94 -7.13 5.99 10.44
CA TYR A 94 -6.22 6.02 9.31
C TYR A 94 -4.82 5.59 9.73
N ARG A 95 -4.28 4.60 9.03
CA ARG A 95 -2.92 4.10 9.22
C ARG A 95 -2.16 4.10 7.91
N CYS A 96 -0.84 3.95 8.01
CA CYS A 96 0.00 3.84 6.83
C CYS A 96 1.14 2.85 7.05
N PHE A 97 1.63 2.31 5.94
CA PHE A 97 2.84 1.48 5.93
C PHE A 97 3.70 1.86 4.73
N LYS A 98 5.02 1.61 4.82
CA LYS A 98 5.91 1.76 3.67
C LYS A 98 5.53 0.72 2.61
N LYS A 99 5.25 1.15 1.38
CA LYS A 99 4.80 0.25 0.30
C LYS A 99 5.73 -0.96 0.10
N PHE A 100 7.03 -0.75 0.28
CA PHE A 100 8.03 -1.81 0.19
C PHE A 100 7.86 -2.94 1.23
N ASN A 101 7.33 -2.60 2.41
CA ASN A 101 7.18 -3.51 3.54
C ASN A 101 5.98 -4.45 3.40
N LEU A 102 5.22 -4.39 2.31
CA LEU A 102 4.16 -5.36 2.05
C LEU A 102 4.75 -6.77 1.97
N VAL A 103 4.19 -7.67 2.77
CA VAL A 103 4.60 -9.08 2.84
C VAL A 103 3.65 -9.92 2.00
N SER A 104 2.37 -9.91 2.32
CA SER A 104 1.36 -10.71 1.63
C SER A 104 -0.03 -10.09 1.73
N ILE A 105 -0.89 -10.48 0.80
CA ILE A 105 -2.33 -10.16 0.80
C ILE A 105 -3.03 -11.49 1.03
N ALA A 106 -3.91 -11.54 2.01
CA ALA A 106 -4.70 -12.73 2.30
C ALA A 106 -5.90 -12.88 1.36
#